data_AF-A0A353LRF4-F1
#
_entry.id   AF-A0A353LRF4-F1
#
_cell.length_a   1.000
_cell.length_b   1.000
_cell.length_c   1.000
_cell.angle_alpha   90.00
_cell.angle_beta   90.00
_cell.angle_gamma   90.00
#
_symmetry.space_group_name_H-M   'P 1'
#
loop_
_entity.id
_entity.type
_entity.pdbx_description
1 polymer ?
#
loop_
_entity_poly.entity_id
_entity_poly.type
_entity_poly.pdbx_seq_one_letter_code
_entity_poly.pdbx_strand_id
1 'polypeptide(L)'
;MESQLIYKICRKAEWEIAQREGVFRGAPVDLADGFIHFSTAAQLRETAARHFAGETELLLLSVESAALGDALRWEVSRGGDLFPHLYGVLPLEQIISVEALPL
;
A
#
# COMPACT_ATOMS: atom_id res chain seq x y z
N MET A 1 12.66 3.24 16.22
CA MET A 1 12.02 3.88 15.05
C MET A 1 10.59 4.12 15.45
N GLU A 2 10.07 5.34 15.25
CA GLU A 2 8.67 5.62 15.58
C GLU A 2 7.77 4.81 14.66
N SER A 3 6.79 4.11 15.23
CA SER A 3 5.77 3.41 14.45
C SER A 3 4.85 4.45 13.82
N GLN A 4 4.78 4.46 12.49
CA GLN A 4 3.80 5.25 11.75
C GLN A 4 2.98 4.35 10.82
N LEU A 5 1.72 4.73 10.62
CA LEU A 5 0.85 4.08 9.66
C LEU A 5 1.26 4.46 8.23
N ILE A 6 1.35 3.43 7.39
CA ILE A 6 1.50 3.55 5.95
C ILE A 6 0.31 2.86 5.27
N TYR A 7 0.01 3.31 4.07
CA TYR A 7 -1.26 3.01 3.42
C TYR A 7 -1.06 2.41 2.04
N LYS A 8 -1.82 1.37 1.75
CA LYS A 8 -1.94 0.80 0.41
C LYS A 8 -3.36 1.06 -0.11
N ILE A 9 -3.46 1.73 -1.25
CA ILE A 9 -4.71 1.71 -2.03
C ILE A 9 -4.65 0.49 -2.95
N CYS A 10 -5.69 -0.32 -2.95
CA CYS A 10 -5.84 -1.46 -3.86
C CYS A 10 -7.28 -1.57 -4.34
N ARG A 11 -7.48 -2.26 -5.46
CA ARG A 11 -8.82 -2.62 -5.94
C ARG A 11 -9.36 -3.78 -5.11
N LYS A 12 -10.67 -3.78 -4.86
CA LYS A 12 -11.34 -4.87 -4.13
C LYS A 12 -11.04 -6.25 -4.70
N ALA A 13 -10.95 -6.40 -6.02
CA ALA A 13 -10.58 -7.67 -6.66
C ALA A 13 -9.16 -8.15 -6.28
N GLU A 14 -8.20 -7.22 -6.17
CA GLU A 14 -6.82 -7.52 -5.74
C GLU A 14 -6.83 -7.98 -4.26
N TRP A 15 -7.65 -7.34 -3.42
CA TRP A 15 -7.84 -7.73 -2.03
C TRP A 15 -8.51 -9.11 -1.88
N GLU A 16 -9.53 -9.41 -2.68
CA GLU A 16 -10.20 -10.72 -2.65
C GLU A 16 -9.27 -11.88 -3.01
N ILE A 17 -8.32 -11.65 -3.92
CA ILE A 17 -7.25 -12.62 -4.21
C ILE A 17 -6.35 -12.78 -2.99
N ALA A 18 -5.90 -11.67 -2.39
CA ALA A 18 -5.03 -11.70 -1.23
C ALA A 18 -5.65 -12.42 -0.03
N GLN A 19 -6.96 -12.24 0.19
CA GLN A 19 -7.69 -12.99 1.23
C GLN A 19 -7.70 -14.50 0.99
N ARG A 20 -7.80 -14.95 -0.26
CA ARG A 20 -7.72 -16.38 -0.59
C ARG A 20 -6.31 -16.94 -0.44
N GLU A 21 -5.28 -16.13 -0.69
CA GLU A 21 -3.88 -16.54 -0.61
C GLU A 21 -3.24 -16.35 0.77
N GLY A 22 -3.87 -15.59 1.67
CA GLY A 22 -3.30 -15.21 2.97
C GLY A 22 -2.21 -14.15 2.89
N VAL A 23 -1.85 -13.68 1.69
CA VAL A 23 -0.84 -12.64 1.44
C VAL A 23 -1.26 -11.72 0.30
N PHE A 24 -0.96 -10.42 0.42
CA PHE A 24 -1.08 -9.45 -0.66
C PHE A 24 0.25 -9.34 -1.39
N ARG A 25 0.27 -9.76 -2.67
CA ARG A 25 1.51 -9.83 -3.48
C ARG A 25 1.84 -8.53 -4.22
N GLY A 26 0.93 -7.56 -4.21
CA GLY A 26 1.04 -6.34 -5.02
C GLY A 26 -0.02 -6.27 -6.11
N ALA A 27 -0.38 -5.04 -6.47
CA ALA A 27 -1.12 -4.72 -7.69
C ALA A 27 -0.21 -4.88 -8.92
N PRO A 28 -0.74 -4.86 -10.16
CA PRO A 28 0.08 -5.05 -11.37
C PRO A 28 1.31 -4.14 -11.47
N VAL A 29 1.20 -2.88 -11.03
CA VAL A 29 2.33 -1.93 -11.00
C VAL A 29 3.40 -2.33 -9.98
N ASP A 30 3.00 -2.83 -8.81
CA ASP A 30 3.94 -3.28 -7.77
C ASP A 30 4.77 -4.46 -8.27
N LEU A 31 4.12 -5.39 -8.98
CA LEU A 31 4.77 -6.56 -9.56
C LEU A 31 5.74 -6.18 -10.69
N ALA A 32 5.38 -5.17 -11.49
CA ALA A 32 6.24 -4.65 -12.55
C ALA A 32 7.48 -3.93 -11.99
N ASP A 33 7.31 -3.16 -10.92
CA ASP A 33 8.37 -2.36 -10.30
C ASP A 33 9.22 -3.17 -9.29
N GLY A 34 8.71 -4.31 -8.83
CA GLY A 34 9.42 -5.25 -7.95
C GLY A 34 9.27 -4.96 -6.45
N PHE A 35 8.38 -4.06 -6.06
CA PHE A 35 8.05 -3.74 -4.67
C PHE A 35 6.62 -3.21 -4.54
N ILE A 36 6.02 -3.38 -3.36
CA ILE A 36 4.67 -2.88 -3.07
C ILE A 36 4.77 -1.41 -2.66
N HIS A 37 4.12 -0.54 -3.44
CA HIS A 37 4.04 0.88 -3.15
C HIS A 37 3.08 1.16 -2.00
N PHE A 38 3.58 1.81 -0.96
CA PHE A 38 2.76 2.43 0.07
C PHE A 38 2.84 3.96 -0.03
N SER A 39 1.97 4.63 0.71
CA SER A 39 2.00 6.09 0.92
C SER A 39 1.88 6.38 2.41
N THR A 40 2.45 7.51 2.84
CA THR A 40 2.10 8.11 4.13
C THR A 40 0.72 8.77 4.06
N ALA A 41 0.15 9.16 5.21
CA ALA A 41 -1.11 9.90 5.25
C ALA A 41 -1.06 11.20 4.42
N ALA A 42 0.06 11.93 4.45
CA ALA A 42 0.24 13.16 3.70
C ALA A 42 0.26 12.95 2.17
N GLN A 43 0.74 11.79 1.72
CA GLN A 43 0.87 11.44 0.31
C GLN A 43 -0.42 10.83 -0.28
N LEU A 44 -1.32 10.33 0.58
CA LEU A 44 -2.44 9.48 0.18
C LEU A 44 -3.40 10.17 -0.80
N ARG A 45 -3.79 11.43 -0.52
CA ARG A 45 -4.73 12.19 -1.36
C ARG A 45 -4.21 12.37 -2.79
N GLU A 46 -2.94 12.71 -2.93
CA GLU A 46 -2.33 12.89 -4.25
C GLU A 46 -2.15 11.54 -4.97
N THR A 47 -1.74 10.49 -4.25
CA THR A 47 -1.65 9.13 -4.80
C THR A 47 -3.01 8.66 -5.34
N ALA A 48 -4.10 8.87 -4.58
CA ALA A 48 -5.46 8.56 -5.02
C ALA A 48 -5.85 9.33 -6.29
N ALA A 49 -5.66 10.65 -6.29
CA ALA A 49 -6.00 11.51 -7.42
C ALA A 49 -5.21 11.19 -8.69
N ARG A 50 -3.95 10.76 -8.57
CA ARG A 50 -3.06 10.53 -9.72
C ARG A 50 -3.24 9.14 -10.34
N HIS A 51 -3.52 8.13 -9.52
CA HIS A 51 -3.47 6.72 -9.95
C HIS A 51 -4.83 6.02 -9.98
N PHE A 52 -5.84 6.58 -9.30
CA PHE A 52 -7.13 5.91 -9.11
C PHE A 52 -8.32 6.81 -9.46
N ALA A 53 -8.09 7.94 -10.14
CA ALA A 53 -9.17 8.86 -10.52
C ALA A 53 -10.24 8.17 -11.37
N GLY A 54 -11.50 8.27 -10.92
CA GLY A 54 -12.66 7.67 -11.60
C GLY A 54 -12.83 6.17 -11.34
N GLU A 55 -11.97 5.54 -10.54
CA GLU A 55 -12.14 4.15 -10.14
C GLU A 55 -13.11 4.01 -8.96
N THR A 56 -13.86 2.91 -8.95
CA THR A 56 -14.74 2.51 -7.86
C THR A 56 -14.25 1.20 -7.22
N GLU A 57 -14.84 0.82 -6.10
CA GLU A 57 -14.48 -0.40 -5.37
C GLU A 57 -13.00 -0.45 -4.96
N LEU A 58 -12.51 0.69 -4.46
CA LEU A 58 -11.19 0.81 -3.88
C LEU A 58 -11.23 0.55 -2.37
N LEU A 59 -10.13 -0.01 -1.89
CA LEU A 59 -9.90 -0.25 -0.47
C LEU A 59 -8.61 0.46 -0.04
N LEU A 60 -8.62 0.93 1.20
CA LEU A 60 -7.47 1.46 1.91
C LEU A 60 -7.02 0.42 2.96
N LEU A 61 -5.81 -0.09 2.80
CA LEU A 61 -5.17 -0.97 3.78
C LEU A 61 -4.22 -0.14 4.65
N SER A 62 -4.34 -0.25 5.97
CA SER A 62 -3.45 0.42 6.93
C SER A 62 -2.47 -0.59 7.54
N VAL A 63 -1.19 -0.25 7.58
CA VAL A 63 -0.11 -1.12 8.08
C VAL A 63 0.83 -0.34 8.99
N GLU A 64 1.30 -0.96 10.08
CA GLU A 64 2.37 -0.37 10.89
C GLU A 64 3.71 -0.56 10.17
N SER A 65 4.37 0.54 9.83
CA SER A 65 5.68 0.48 9.16
C SER A 65 6.73 -0.33 9.93
N ALA A 66 6.70 -0.30 11.27
CA ALA A 66 7.62 -1.06 12.10
C ALA A 66 7.44 -2.59 11.99
N ALA A 67 6.24 -3.07 11.65
CA ALA A 67 5.96 -4.51 11.53
C ALA A 67 6.63 -5.13 10.30
N LEU A 68 6.93 -4.32 9.28
CA LEU A 68 7.51 -4.77 8.01
C LEU A 68 9.04 -4.91 8.03
N GLY A 69 9.69 -4.44 9.10
CA GLY A 69 11.13 -4.59 9.32
C GLY A 69 12.00 -4.14 8.14
N ASP A 70 13.09 -4.86 7.89
CA ASP A 70 14.11 -4.52 6.89
C ASP A 70 13.63 -4.64 5.43
N ALA A 71 12.47 -5.26 5.20
CA ALA A 71 11.87 -5.35 3.88
C ALA A 71 11.22 -4.02 3.44
N LEU A 72 10.89 -3.14 4.39
CA LEU A 72 10.36 -1.81 4.12
C LEU A 72 11.51 -0.82 3.93
N ARG A 73 11.57 -0.19 2.77
CA ARG A 73 12.55 0.85 2.45
C ARG A 73 11.86 2.17 2.20
N TRP A 74 12.49 3.24 2.64
CA TRP A 74 12.05 4.61 2.38
C TRP A 74 12.92 5.18 1.27
N GLU A 75 12.33 5.42 0.10
CA GLU A 75 13.07 5.82 -1.10
C GLU A 75 12.52 7.11 -1.67
N VAL A 76 13.40 7.96 -2.20
CA VAL A 76 13.00 9.23 -2.82
C VAL A 76 12.22 8.92 -4.09
N SER A 77 11.05 9.53 -4.22
CA SER A 77 10.17 9.35 -5.37
C SER A 77 9.58 10.70 -5.77
N ARG A 78 8.25 10.78 -5.90
CA ARG A 78 7.53 11.97 -6.35
C ARG A 78 7.84 13.19 -5.48
N GLY A 79 8.18 14.31 -6.13
CA GLY A 79 8.40 15.60 -5.45
C GLY A 79 9.66 15.67 -4.58
N GLY A 80 10.52 14.64 -4.59
CA GLY A 80 11.65 14.54 -3.67
C GLY A 80 11.30 13.95 -2.31
N ASP A 81 10.03 13.57 -2.09
CA ASP A 81 9.58 12.97 -0.84
C ASP A 81 9.96 11.48 -0.76
N LEU A 82 10.09 10.99 0.47
CA LEU A 82 10.32 9.56 0.74
C LEU A 82 9.00 8.80 0.72
N PHE A 83 8.92 7.77 -0.11
CA PHE A 83 7.80 6.83 -0.15
C PHE A 83 8.22 5.48 0.47
N PRO A 84 7.32 4.84 1.24
CA PRO A 84 7.54 3.49 1.75
C PRO A 84 7.32 2.45 0.65
N HIS A 85 8.34 1.62 0.40
CA HIS A 85 8.33 0.53 -0.56
C HIS A 85 8.63 -0.79 0.15
N LEU A 86 7.72 -1.75 0.05
CA LEU A 86 7.90 -3.07 0.64
C LEU A 86 8.47 -4.04 -0.41
N TYR A 87 9.68 -4.53 -0.17
CA TYR A 87 10.34 -5.52 -1.00
C TYR A 87 9.96 -6.93 -0.53
N GLY A 88 8.87 -7.45 -1.10
CA GLY A 88 8.34 -8.77 -0.76
C GLY A 88 6.82 -8.81 -0.90
N VAL A 89 6.19 -9.66 -0.08
CA VAL A 89 4.73 -9.75 0.03
C VAL A 89 4.28 -9.11 1.33
N LEU A 90 3.04 -8.64 1.39
CA LEU A 90 2.41 -8.14 2.61
C LEU A 90 1.56 -9.27 3.23
N PRO A 91 1.96 -9.85 4.38
CA PRO A 91 1.12 -10.81 5.09
C PRO A 91 -0.16 -10.14 5.59
N LEU A 92 -1.30 -10.82 5.48
CA LEU A 92 -2.59 -10.26 5.89
C LEU A 92 -2.65 -9.92 7.39
N GLU A 93 -1.92 -10.69 8.22
CA GLU A 93 -1.79 -10.45 9.66
C GLU A 93 -1.10 -9.13 10.03
N GLN A 94 -0.38 -8.51 9.09
CA GLN A 94 0.24 -7.20 9.30
C GLN A 94 -0.68 -6.02 8.93
N ILE A 95 -1.87 -6.31 8.40
CA ILE A 95 -2.85 -5.28 8.04
C ILE A 95 -3.74 -5.00 9.24
N ILE A 96 -3.74 -3.74 9.69
CA ILE A 96 -4.48 -3.29 10.87
C ILE A 96 -5.95 -3.02 10.53
N SER A 97 -6.19 -2.35 9.40
CA SER A 97 -7.53 -2.03 8.93
C SER A 97 -7.63 -2.14 7.42
N VAL A 98 -8.85 -2.46 6.98
CA VAL A 98 -9.26 -2.47 5.58
C VAL A 98 -10.55 -1.71 5.49
N GLU A 99 -10.53 -0.57 4.79
CA GLU A 99 -11.65 0.35 4.73
C GLU A 99 -12.01 0.63 3.27
N ALA A 100 -13.30 0.83 2.98
CA ALA A 100 -13.72 1.31 1.67
C ALA A 100 -13.17 2.72 1.45
N LEU A 101 -12.57 2.95 0.28
CA LEU A 101 -12.04 4.26 -0.09
C LEU A 101 -12.97 4.92 -1.12
N PRO A 102 -13.89 5.81 -0.69
CA PRO A 102 -14.64 6.64 -1.61
C PRO A 102 -13.71 7.73 -2.20
N LEU A 103 -13.74 7.91 -3.52
CA LEU A 103 -13.04 8.97 -4.25
C LEU A 103 -13.99 10.03 -4.79
#